data_AF-A0A661JVS2-F1
#
_entry.id   AF-A0A661JVS2-F1
#
_cell.length_a   1.000
_cell.length_b   1.000
_cell.length_c   1.000
_cell.angle_alpha   90.00
_cell.angle_beta   90.00
_cell.angle_gamma   90.00
#
_symmetry.space_group_name_H-M   'P 1'
#
loop_
_entity.id
_entity.type
_entity.pdbx_description
1 polymer ?
#
loop_
_entity_poly.entity_id
_entity_poly.type
_entity_poly.pdbx_seq_one_letter_code
_entity_poly.pdbx_strand_id
1 'polypeptide(L)'
;MPADIDSHINWEPIDRILVEAYPVGKSEYGLTAYPPLIPLKAVLLQEWFGIRSDSELENQINDRISFKPFIGLPLADPSPGHSVICRFREHVGHKTMEAI
;
A
#
# COMPACT_ATOMS: atom_id res chain seq x y z
N MET A 1 -12.15 9.76 -9.46
CA MET A 1 -10.69 9.59 -9.48
C MET A 1 -10.31 8.75 -8.25
N PRO A 2 -9.16 8.02 -8.23
CA PRO A 2 -8.76 7.21 -7.07
C PRO A 2 -8.76 7.98 -5.75
N ALA A 3 -8.38 9.27 -5.77
CA ALA A 3 -8.43 10.16 -4.61
C ALA A 3 -9.84 10.31 -3.98
N ASP A 4 -10.91 10.21 -4.77
CA ASP A 4 -12.29 10.27 -4.24
C ASP A 4 -12.60 8.99 -3.45
N ILE A 5 -12.09 7.84 -3.90
CA ILE A 5 -12.28 6.53 -3.24
C ILE A 5 -11.62 6.53 -1.86
N ASP A 6 -10.45 7.15 -1.73
CA ASP A 6 -9.75 7.27 -0.45
C ASP A 6 -10.61 7.96 0.62
N SER A 7 -11.35 9.00 0.23
CA SER A 7 -12.23 9.75 1.14
C SER A 7 -13.54 9.02 1.48
N HIS A 8 -13.91 8.02 0.69
CA HIS A 8 -15.14 7.23 0.87
C HIS A 8 -14.91 5.93 1.64
N ILE A 9 -13.66 5.46 1.77
CA ILE A 9 -13.31 4.26 2.52
C ILE A 9 -12.91 4.66 3.94
N ASN A 10 -13.54 4.03 4.93
CA ASN A 10 -13.09 4.18 6.31
C ASN A 10 -11.86 3.29 6.55
N TRP A 11 -10.67 3.89 6.49
CA TRP A 11 -9.41 3.19 6.69
C TRP A 11 -9.10 2.85 8.15
N GLU A 12 -9.81 3.42 9.12
CA GLU A 12 -9.55 3.20 10.55
C GLU A 12 -9.63 1.72 11.00
N PRO A 13 -10.68 0.94 10.66
CA PRO A 13 -10.72 -0.49 11.00
C PRO A 13 -9.64 -1.30 10.29
N ILE A 14 -9.34 -0.94 9.04
CA ILE A 14 -8.32 -1.60 8.22
C ILE A 14 -6.93 -1.35 8.81
N ASP A 15 -6.65 -0.11 9.20
CA ASP A 15 -5.39 0.27 9.85
C ASP A 15 -5.20 -0.49 11.16
N ARG A 16 -6.25 -0.67 11.97
CA ARG A 16 -6.15 -1.46 13.21
C ARG A 16 -5.79 -2.92 12.94
N ILE A 17 -6.48 -3.57 12.00
CA ILE A 17 -6.18 -4.96 11.62
C ILE A 17 -4.74 -5.06 11.09
N LEU A 18 -4.33 -4.09 10.28
CA LEU A 18 -2.97 -4.03 9.75
C LEU A 18 -1.92 -3.79 10.83
N VAL A 19 -2.16 -2.91 11.80
CA VAL A 19 -1.22 -2.67 12.91
C VAL A 19 -1.08 -3.90 13.80
N GLU A 20 -2.16 -4.66 13.99
CA GLU A 20 -2.13 -5.94 14.71
C GLU A 20 -1.40 -7.04 13.93
N ALA A 21 -1.63 -7.15 12.63
CA ALA A 21 -1.00 -8.16 11.76
C ALA A 21 0.44 -7.79 11.33
N TYR A 22 0.76 -6.50 11.30
CA TYR A 22 2.01 -5.91 10.86
C TYR A 22 2.49 -4.92 11.93
N PRO A 23 3.01 -5.41 13.08
CA PRO A 23 3.57 -4.55 14.12
C PRO A 23 4.83 -3.88 13.59
N VAL A 24 4.67 -2.72 12.94
CA VAL A 24 5.76 -1.81 12.56
C VAL A 24 6.38 -1.18 13.80
N GLY A 25 7.09 -1.99 14.56
CA GLY A 25 7.73 -1.60 15.81
C GLY A 25 9.21 -1.26 15.67
N LYS A 26 9.88 -1.64 14.57
CA LYS A 26 11.30 -1.35 14.26
C LYS A 26 11.66 -2.08 12.97
N SER A 27 11.76 -1.41 11.82
CA SER A 27 12.61 -1.97 10.77
C SER A 27 14.07 -1.63 11.15
N GLU A 28 14.92 -2.66 11.18
CA GLU A 28 16.35 -2.56 11.47
C GLU A 28 17.15 -1.86 10.34
N TYR A 29 16.46 -1.40 9.29
CA TYR A 29 17.03 -0.90 8.05
C TYR A 29 16.61 0.54 7.75
N GLY A 30 16.75 1.47 8.71
CA GLY A 30 16.96 2.93 8.51
C GLY A 30 16.05 3.74 7.56
N LEU A 31 15.06 3.11 6.92
CA LEU A 31 14.07 3.70 6.04
C LEU A 31 12.82 3.76 6.90
N THR A 32 12.37 4.96 7.18
CA THR A 32 11.10 5.25 7.85
C THR A 32 10.06 4.25 7.36
N ALA A 33 9.65 3.31 8.21
CA ALA A 33 8.74 2.25 7.82
C ALA A 33 7.47 2.93 7.30
N TYR A 34 7.16 2.75 6.01
CA TYR A 34 5.91 3.24 5.48
C TYR A 34 4.76 2.68 6.32
N PRO A 35 3.73 3.47 6.65
CA PRO A 35 2.52 2.94 7.28
C PRO A 35 2.03 1.73 6.49
N PRO A 36 1.56 0.65 7.14
CA PRO A 36 1.12 -0.56 6.44
C PRO A 36 -0.03 -0.31 5.46
N LEU A 37 -0.76 0.80 5.64
CA LEU A 37 -1.76 1.29 4.70
C LEU A 37 -1.21 1.59 3.30
N ILE A 38 0.03 2.06 3.15
CA ILE A 38 0.59 2.44 1.85
C ILE A 38 0.71 1.24 0.90
N PRO A 39 1.43 0.15 1.28
CA PRO A 39 1.49 -1.05 0.45
C PRO A 39 0.12 -1.75 0.34
N LEU A 40 -0.77 -1.65 1.34
CA LEU A 40 -2.14 -2.16 1.20
C LEU A 40 -2.87 -1.46 0.05
N LYS A 41 -2.87 -0.13 0.04
CA LYS A 41 -3.52 0.66 -1.01
C LYS A 41 -2.90 0.38 -2.38
N ALA A 42 -1.60 0.14 -2.44
CA ALA A 42 -0.92 -0.28 -3.67
C ALA A 42 -1.45 -1.65 -4.18
N VAL A 43 -1.63 -2.64 -3.29
CA VAL A 43 -2.23 -3.94 -3.64
C VAL A 43 -3.70 -3.81 -4.05
N LEU A 44 -4.46 -2.91 -3.42
CA LEU A 44 -5.83 -2.62 -3.84
C LEU A 44 -5.88 -2.03 -5.26
N LEU A 45 -4.95 -1.13 -5.59
CA LEU A 45 -4.82 -0.63 -6.96
C LEU A 45 -4.48 -1.76 -7.94
N GLN A 46 -3.63 -2.71 -7.55
CA GLN A 46 -3.34 -3.90 -8.35
C GLN A 46 -4.61 -4.69 -8.68
N GLU A 47 -5.44 -5.00 -7.67
CA GLU A 47 -6.69 -5.75 -7.87
C GLU A 47 -7.74 -4.95 -8.65
N TRP A 48 -7.94 -3.66 -8.34
CA TRP A 48 -8.95 -2.83 -9.00
C TRP A 48 -8.62 -2.50 -10.45
N PHE A 49 -7.35 -2.30 -10.77
CA PHE A 49 -6.89 -1.99 -12.13
C PHE A 49 -6.40 -3.24 -12.89
N GLY A 50 -6.43 -4.42 -12.28
CA GLY A 50 -6.01 -5.68 -12.89
C GLY A 50 -4.52 -5.75 -13.23
N ILE A 51 -3.67 -5.06 -12.46
CA ILE A 51 -2.23 -5.00 -12.67
C ILE A 51 -1.60 -6.31 -12.18
N ARG A 52 -0.94 -7.04 -13.08
CA ARG A 52 -0.43 -8.40 -12.77
C ARG A 52 0.99 -8.43 -12.22
N SER A 53 1.70 -7.31 -12.22
CA SER A 53 3.11 -7.25 -11.82
C SER A 53 3.37 -6.10 -10.84
N ASP A 54 4.20 -6.34 -9.83
CA ASP A 54 4.60 -5.32 -8.85
C ASP A 54 5.44 -4.22 -9.51
N SER A 55 6.28 -4.57 -10.49
CA SER A 55 7.03 -3.58 -11.28
C SER A 55 6.12 -2.73 -12.18
N GLU A 56 5.03 -3.32 -12.68
CA GLU A 56 4.04 -2.57 -13.45
C GLU A 56 3.23 -1.63 -12.55
N LEU A 57 2.85 -2.07 -11.36
CA LEU A 57 2.20 -1.24 -10.36
C LEU A 57 3.09 -0.05 -9.96
N GLU A 58 4.38 -0.29 -9.70
CA GLU A 58 5.36 0.75 -9.39
C GLU A 58 5.45 1.79 -10.53
N ASN A 59 5.51 1.33 -11.78
CA ASN A 59 5.50 2.22 -12.94
C ASN A 59 4.19 3.01 -13.05
N GLN A 60 3.03 2.37 -12.82
CA GLN A 60 1.74 3.07 -12.87
C GLN A 60 1.56 4.07 -11.73
N ILE A 61 2.08 3.80 -10.53
CA ILE A 61 2.08 4.75 -9.41
C ILE A 61 2.98 5.96 -9.73
N ASN A 62 4.13 5.72 -10.35
CA ASN A 62 5.05 6.80 -10.76
C ASN A 62 4.50 7.63 -11.94
N ASP A 63 3.82 6.98 -12.90
CA ASP A 63 3.27 7.62 -14.10
C ASP A 63 1.94 8.35 -13.82
N ARG A 64 1.09 7.79 -12.94
CA ARG A 64 -0.22 8.37 -12.61
C ARG A 64 -0.16 9.22 -11.36
N ILE A 65 -0.16 10.53 -11.59
CA ILE A 65 -0.29 11.57 -10.56
C ILE A 65 -1.46 11.30 -9.59
N SER A 66 -2.55 10.67 -10.06
CA SER A 66 -3.73 10.36 -9.23
C SER A 66 -3.55 9.17 -8.27
N PHE A 67 -2.50 8.36 -8.42
CA PHE A 67 -2.28 7.18 -7.56
C PHE A 67 -1.47 7.53 -6.31
N LYS A 68 -0.51 8.46 -6.42
CA LYS A 68 0.26 8.97 -5.27
C LYS A 68 -0.61 9.52 -4.12
N PRO A 69 -1.60 10.41 -4.35
CA PRO A 69 -2.47 10.88 -3.27
C PRO A 69 -3.36 9.76 -2.72
N PHE A 70 -3.77 8.77 -3.54
CA PHE A 70 -4.55 7.64 -3.06
C PHE A 70 -3.75 6.79 -2.06
N ILE A 71 -2.51 6.42 -2.39
CA ILE A 71 -1.64 5.66 -1.48
C ILE A 71 -1.13 6.49 -0.29
N GLY A 72 -1.47 7.78 -0.22
CA GLY A 72 -1.07 8.68 0.86
C GLY A 72 0.40 9.12 0.79
N LEU A 73 1.02 9.05 -0.39
CA LEU A 73 2.38 9.53 -0.60
C LEU A 73 2.41 10.95 -1.18
N PRO A 74 3.35 11.80 -0.72
CA PRO A 74 3.65 13.06 -1.38
C PRO A 74 3.98 12.82 -2.86
N LEU A 75 3.53 13.71 -3.75
CA LEU A 75 3.86 13.63 -5.18
C LEU A 75 5.37 13.63 -5.44
N ALA A 76 6.13 14.26 -4.54
CA ALA A 76 7.59 14.36 -4.58
C ALA A 76 8.31 13.08 -4.15
N ASP A 77 7.65 12.17 -3.43
CA ASP A 77 8.29 10.93 -2.96
C ASP A 77 8.23 9.83 -4.03
N PRO A 78 9.28 8.98 -4.11
CA PRO A 78 9.28 7.84 -5.00
C PRO A 78 8.20 6.83 -4.59
N SER A 79 7.60 6.17 -5.58
CA SER A 79 6.70 5.03 -5.32
C SER A 79 7.38 4.01 -4.39
N PRO A 80 6.64 3.33 -3.49
CA PRO A 80 7.20 2.20 -2.78
C PRO A 80 7.65 1.18 -3.83
N GLY A 81 8.91 0.76 -3.74
CA GLY A 81 9.45 -0.21 -4.68
C GLY A 81 8.69 -1.54 -4.60
N HIS A 82 8.69 -2.30 -5.70
CA HIS A 82 8.12 -3.65 -5.74
C HIS A 82 8.56 -4.56 -4.58
N SER A 83 9.78 -4.36 -4.04
CA SER A 83 10.28 -5.11 -2.88
C SER A 83 9.52 -4.83 -1.57
N VAL A 84 8.97 -3.62 -1.41
CA VAL A 84 8.12 -3.25 -0.26
C VAL A 84 6.76 -3.93 -0.38
N ILE A 85 6.18 -3.94 -1.58
CA ILE A 85 4.87 -4.57 -1.86
C ILE A 85 4.97 -6.08 -1.70
N CYS A 86 6.01 -6.70 -2.25
CA CYS A 86 6.23 -8.14 -2.14
C CYS A 86 6.38 -8.57 -0.66
N ARG A 87 7.22 -7.87 0.10
CA ARG A 87 7.38 -8.12 1.55
C ARG A 87 6.07 -7.92 2.33
N PHE A 88 5.29 -6.90 1.97
CA PHE A 88 4.00 -6.66 2.61
C PHE A 88 3.05 -7.84 2.38
N ARG A 89 2.95 -8.36 1.15
CA ARG A 89 2.11 -9.54 0.85
C ARG A 89 2.55 -10.78 1.62
N GLU A 90 3.86 -11.01 1.71
CA GLU A 90 4.41 -12.13 2.48
C GLU A 90 4.11 -12.00 3.97
N HIS A 91 4.16 -10.79 4.52
CA HIS A 91 4.04 -10.56 5.96
C HIS A 91 2.60 -10.46 6.45
N VAL A 92 1.74 -9.76 5.70
CA VAL A 92 0.31 -9.66 6.00
C VAL A 92 -0.36 -11.02 5.84
N GLY A 93 0.10 -11.82 4.86
CA GLY A 93 -0.39 -13.17 4.62
C GLY A 93 -1.83 -13.19 4.11
N HIS A 94 -2.22 -14.33 3.52
CA HIS A 94 -3.56 -14.50 2.93
C HIS A 94 -4.69 -14.29 3.95
N LYS A 95 -4.48 -14.74 5.20
CA LYS A 95 -5.49 -14.68 6.26
C LYS A 95 -5.86 -13.26 6.68
N THR A 96 -4.89 -12.35 6.73
CA THR A 96 -5.17 -10.96 7.07
C THR A 96 -5.86 -10.27 5.91
N MET A 97 -5.44 -10.56 4.66
CA MET A 97 -6.12 -10.06 3.46
C MET A 97 -7.58 -10.52 3.34
N GLU A 98 -7.93 -11.72 3.83
CA GLU A 98 -9.32 -12.21 3.92
C GLU A 98 -10.15 -11.52 5.01
N ALA A 99 -9.50 -10.89 6.00
CA ALA A 99 -10.14 -10.21 7.11
C ALA A 99 -10.44 -8.72 6.85
N ILE A 100 -9.96 -8.19 5.72
CA ILE A 100 -10.15 -6.80 5.25
C ILE A 100 -11.28 -6.77 4.20
#